data_AF-A0A7J7Q713-F1
#
_entry.id   AF-A0A7J7Q713-F1
#
_cell.length_a   1.000
_cell.length_b   1.000
_cell.length_c   1.000
_cell.angle_alpha   90.00
_cell.angle_beta   90.00
_cell.angle_gamma   90.00
#
_symmetry.space_group_name_H-M   'P 1'
#
loop_
_entity.id
_entity.type
_entity.pdbx_description
1 polymer ?
#
loop_
_entity_poly.entity_id
_entity_poly.type
_entity_poly.pdbx_seq_one_letter_code
_entity_poly.pdbx_strand_id
1 'polypeptide(L)'
;MRQSQAALQSLQQLVLVLVLLSACHIHSARAGSTQSPHPDLSGPPCAQECAEASCDTVALRYGKYCGVGHGGCPGEEPCDEADACCKQHDECVGEKHVLDSECHADFLACLDLVMLSGSKGFSKECPYSMVIPTMKNGIEMTMMFGDLFMGLSDNMDPGFGGADAVPAAGKPHTTSKARKRRLAHTAKRKAQQ
;
A
#
# COMPACT_ATOMS: atom_id res chain seq x y z
N MET A 1 -7.71 60.42 2.77
CA MET A 1 -8.69 59.52 2.11
C MET A 1 -8.14 58.13 1.73
N ARG A 2 -6.83 57.92 1.47
CA ARG A 2 -6.28 56.57 1.18
C ARG A 2 -6.05 55.66 2.39
N GLN A 3 -5.76 56.20 3.58
CA GLN A 3 -5.58 55.40 4.80
C GLN A 3 -6.87 54.72 5.29
N SER A 4 -8.04 55.34 5.05
CA SER A 4 -9.34 54.77 5.42
C SER A 4 -9.72 53.54 4.58
N GLN A 5 -9.21 53.42 3.35
CA GLN A 5 -9.51 52.28 2.48
C GLN A 5 -8.76 51.00 2.90
N ALA A 6 -7.50 51.14 3.34
CA ALA A 6 -6.70 49.98 3.80
C ALA A 6 -7.23 49.37 5.11
N ALA A 7 -7.73 50.21 6.02
CA ALA A 7 -8.37 49.75 7.25
C ALA A 7 -9.70 49.05 6.99
N LEU A 8 -10.52 49.55 6.05
CA LEU A 8 -11.75 48.88 5.62
C LEU A 8 -11.48 47.53 4.95
N GLN A 9 -10.43 47.44 4.11
CA GLN A 9 -10.06 46.20 3.44
C GLN A 9 -9.60 45.13 4.44
N SER A 10 -8.86 45.53 5.47
CA SER A 10 -8.42 44.64 6.55
C SER A 10 -9.59 44.15 7.41
N LEU A 11 -10.54 45.04 7.72
CA LEU A 11 -11.78 44.65 8.41
C LEU A 11 -12.64 43.70 7.57
N GLN A 12 -12.74 43.94 6.25
CA GLN A 12 -13.52 43.10 5.35
C GLN A 12 -12.95 41.68 5.25
N GLN A 13 -11.62 41.54 5.23
CA GLN A 13 -10.98 40.21 5.28
C GLN A 13 -11.22 39.51 6.62
N LEU A 14 -11.16 40.24 7.74
CA LEU A 14 -11.43 39.66 9.07
C LEU A 14 -12.88 39.18 9.19
N VAL A 15 -13.85 39.96 8.70
CA VAL A 15 -15.27 39.58 8.68
C VAL A 15 -15.49 38.34 7.80
N LEU A 16 -14.83 38.27 6.64
CA LEU A 16 -14.93 37.09 5.76
C LEU A 16 -14.40 35.81 6.44
N VAL A 17 -13.28 35.90 7.15
CA VAL A 17 -12.71 34.77 7.91
C VAL A 17 -13.66 34.31 9.02
N LEU A 18 -14.27 35.25 9.77
CA LEU A 18 -15.24 34.92 10.83
C LEU A 18 -16.52 34.26 10.28
N VAL A 19 -16.99 34.66 9.10
CA VAL A 19 -18.15 34.04 8.43
C VAL A 19 -17.82 32.61 7.98
N LEU A 20 -16.62 32.37 7.43
CA LEU A 20 -16.18 31.02 7.04
C LEU A 20 -16.02 30.08 8.25
N LEU A 21 -15.51 30.58 9.37
CA LEU A 21 -15.37 29.79 10.61
C LEU A 21 -16.74 29.41 11.21
N SER A 22 -17.72 30.31 11.18
CA SER A 22 -19.07 30.01 11.69
C SER A 22 -19.86 29.03 10.80
N ALA A 23 -19.64 29.04 9.48
CA ALA A 23 -20.23 28.07 8.55
C ALA A 23 -19.68 26.64 8.76
N CYS A 24 -18.48 26.48 9.32
CA CYS A 24 -17.92 25.16 9.65
C CYS A 24 -18.54 24.55 10.92
N HIS A 25 -19.20 25.37 11.77
CA HIS A 25 -19.76 24.91 13.04
C HIS A 25 -21.21 24.41 12.96
N ILE A 26 -21.91 24.53 11.83
CA ILE A 26 -23.31 24.10 11.69
C ILE A 26 -23.47 23.10 10.54
N HIS A 27 -22.76 21.97 10.63
CA HIS A 27 -23.15 20.71 9.98
C HIS A 27 -22.74 19.53 10.87
N SER A 28 -23.45 19.34 11.98
CA SER A 28 -23.58 18.02 12.60
C SER A 28 -25.05 17.62 12.52
N ALA A 29 -25.44 17.14 11.35
CA ALA A 29 -26.75 16.53 11.13
C ALA A 29 -26.56 15.00 10.97
N ARG A 30 -26.98 14.28 12.01
CA ARG A 30 -27.38 12.86 12.09
C ARG A 30 -26.78 11.90 11.05
N ALA A 31 -25.75 11.15 11.47
CA ALA A 31 -25.57 9.79 10.99
C ALA A 31 -26.56 8.87 11.73
N GLY A 32 -27.55 8.35 11.00
CA GLY A 32 -28.31 7.19 11.45
C GLY A 32 -27.40 5.97 11.36
N SER A 33 -26.84 5.55 12.49
CA SER A 33 -26.10 4.29 12.60
C SER A 33 -27.11 3.19 12.95
N THR A 34 -27.39 2.30 12.00
CA THR A 34 -27.86 0.95 12.30
C THR A 34 -26.72 0.25 13.02
N GLN A 35 -26.85 0.20 14.34
CA GLN A 35 -25.94 -0.44 15.27
C GLN A 35 -26.12 -1.96 15.14
N SER A 36 -25.12 -2.66 14.60
CA SER A 36 -24.97 -4.10 14.85
C SER A 36 -24.64 -4.31 16.33
N PRO A 37 -25.17 -5.37 16.97
CA PRO A 37 -24.95 -5.60 18.38
C PRO A 37 -23.53 -6.11 18.63
N HIS A 38 -22.97 -5.69 19.78
CA HIS A 38 -21.71 -6.07 20.44
C HIS A 38 -20.55 -5.08 20.28
N PRO A 39 -20.19 -4.33 21.35
CA PRO A 39 -18.88 -3.73 21.50
C PRO A 39 -17.95 -4.83 21.99
N ASP A 40 -17.38 -5.60 21.06
CA ASP A 40 -16.26 -6.45 21.39
C ASP A 40 -15.01 -5.58 21.59
N LEU A 41 -14.12 -6.04 22.45
CA LEU A 41 -12.77 -5.51 22.66
C LEU A 41 -11.89 -5.90 21.44
N SER A 42 -12.45 -5.75 20.24
CA SER A 42 -11.86 -6.13 18.96
C SER A 42 -11.03 -4.97 18.44
N GLY A 43 -9.85 -5.26 17.91
CA GLY A 43 -8.94 -4.28 17.31
C GLY A 43 -9.56 -3.47 16.16
N PRO A 44 -8.75 -2.71 15.41
CA PRO A 44 -9.25 -1.96 14.26
C PRO A 44 -10.06 -2.88 13.32
N PRO A 45 -11.14 -2.35 12.70
CA PRO A 45 -12.00 -3.15 11.84
C PRO A 45 -11.19 -3.80 10.72
N CYS A 46 -11.28 -5.12 10.60
CA CYS A 46 -10.62 -5.92 9.58
C CYS A 46 -11.64 -6.49 8.59
N ALA A 47 -11.20 -6.84 7.38
CA ALA A 47 -12.06 -7.34 6.31
C ALA A 47 -12.26 -8.87 6.42
N GLN A 48 -13.52 -9.31 6.38
CA GLN A 48 -13.92 -10.72 6.28
C GLN A 48 -14.46 -11.08 4.89
N GLU A 49 -14.82 -10.08 4.09
CA GLU A 49 -15.38 -10.24 2.76
C GLU A 49 -14.50 -9.55 1.71
N CYS A 50 -14.59 -10.02 0.46
CA CYS A 50 -13.85 -9.47 -0.65
C CYS A 50 -14.45 -8.13 -1.09
N ALA A 51 -13.69 -7.04 -0.93
CA ALA A 51 -14.10 -5.71 -1.34
C ALA A 51 -13.72 -5.43 -2.81
N GLU A 52 -14.56 -4.67 -3.51
CA GLU A 52 -14.33 -4.20 -4.87
C GLU A 52 -14.67 -2.70 -4.94
N ALA A 53 -13.81 -1.84 -4.40
CA ALA A 53 -14.07 -0.40 -4.32
C ALA A 53 -12.88 0.43 -4.77
N SER A 54 -13.17 1.57 -5.39
CA SER A 54 -12.17 2.60 -5.74
C SER A 54 -11.01 2.04 -6.59
N CYS A 55 -11.32 1.15 -7.53
CA CYS A 55 -10.40 0.34 -8.36
C CYS A 55 -9.24 1.11 -9.03
N ASP A 56 -9.44 2.40 -9.31
CA ASP A 56 -8.57 3.27 -10.11
C ASP A 56 -7.91 4.40 -9.30
N THR A 57 -8.03 4.38 -7.96
CA THR A 57 -7.49 5.42 -7.08
C THR A 57 -6.63 4.83 -5.97
N VAL A 58 -5.85 5.69 -5.29
CA VAL A 58 -5.07 5.29 -4.09
C VAL A 58 -5.95 4.85 -2.91
N ALA A 59 -7.26 5.13 -2.94
CA ALA A 59 -8.22 4.66 -1.96
C ALA A 59 -8.78 3.26 -2.29
N LEU A 60 -8.13 2.53 -3.20
CA LEU A 60 -8.44 1.15 -3.58
C LEU A 60 -8.73 0.28 -2.35
N ARG A 61 -9.83 -0.47 -2.41
CA ARG A 61 -10.04 -1.65 -1.57
C ARG A 61 -10.36 -2.82 -2.48
N TYR A 62 -9.39 -3.72 -2.62
CA TYR A 62 -9.49 -4.90 -3.45
C TYR A 62 -9.25 -6.16 -2.61
N GLY A 63 -10.17 -7.11 -2.67
CA GLY A 63 -10.12 -8.30 -1.83
C GLY A 63 -10.19 -7.94 -0.34
N LYS A 64 -9.44 -8.66 0.48
CA LYS A 64 -9.39 -8.43 1.93
C LYS A 64 -8.17 -7.61 2.36
N TYR A 65 -7.12 -7.56 1.55
CA TYR A 65 -5.81 -7.06 1.96
C TYR A 65 -5.28 -5.92 1.09
N CYS A 66 -5.75 -5.75 -0.15
CA CYS A 66 -5.21 -4.68 -0.99
C CYS A 66 -5.86 -3.33 -0.69
N GLY A 67 -5.13 -2.44 -0.02
CA GLY A 67 -5.51 -1.04 0.15
C GLY A 67 -4.86 -0.38 1.36
N VAL A 68 -4.62 0.94 1.29
CA VAL A 68 -4.04 1.66 2.43
C VAL A 68 -5.01 1.60 3.62
N GLY A 69 -4.58 0.96 4.71
CA GLY A 69 -5.39 0.78 5.91
C GLY A 69 -6.57 -0.18 5.73
N HIS A 70 -6.53 -1.04 4.70
CA HIS A 70 -7.49 -2.11 4.46
C HIS A 70 -6.78 -3.44 4.61
N GLY A 71 -7.14 -4.24 5.62
CA GLY A 71 -6.48 -5.50 5.91
C GLY A 71 -7.46 -6.57 6.38
N GLY A 72 -7.17 -7.83 6.06
CA GLY A 72 -8.03 -8.96 6.38
C GLY A 72 -7.93 -9.39 7.84
N CYS A 73 -9.00 -10.01 8.35
CA CYS A 73 -8.99 -10.52 9.72
C CYS A 73 -8.02 -11.71 9.90
N PRO A 74 -7.54 -11.97 11.12
CA PRO A 74 -6.68 -13.12 11.39
C PRO A 74 -7.34 -14.44 10.94
N GLY A 75 -6.61 -15.22 10.14
CA GLY A 75 -7.09 -16.49 9.60
C GLY A 75 -7.93 -16.39 8.33
N GLU A 76 -8.21 -15.18 7.82
CA GLU A 76 -8.85 -15.03 6.52
C GLU A 76 -7.90 -15.43 5.38
N GLU A 77 -8.45 -16.14 4.40
CA GLU A 77 -7.75 -16.46 3.15
C GLU A 77 -7.93 -15.31 2.15
N PRO A 78 -6.91 -15.00 1.34
CA PRO A 78 -7.02 -14.04 0.24
C PRO A 78 -8.10 -14.42 -0.77
N CYS A 79 -8.70 -13.42 -1.39
CA CYS A 79 -9.74 -13.59 -2.41
C CYS A 79 -9.20 -14.15 -3.74
N ASP A 80 -7.95 -13.84 -4.07
CA ASP A 80 -7.25 -14.34 -5.26
C ASP A 80 -5.72 -14.16 -5.16
N GLU A 81 -5.00 -14.36 -6.27
CA GLU A 81 -3.53 -14.28 -6.33
C GLU A 81 -3.00 -12.85 -6.09
N ALA A 82 -3.72 -11.81 -6.54
CA ALA A 82 -3.32 -10.42 -6.30
C ALA A 82 -3.54 -10.04 -4.82
N ASP A 83 -4.67 -10.45 -4.25
CA ASP A 83 -4.97 -10.26 -2.83
C ASP A 83 -3.97 -11.02 -1.93
N ALA A 84 -3.45 -12.16 -2.40
CA ALA A 84 -2.39 -12.89 -1.70
C ALA A 84 -1.07 -12.12 -1.68
N CYS A 85 -0.71 -11.40 -2.76
CA CYS A 85 0.43 -10.48 -2.75
C CYS A 85 0.25 -9.38 -1.69
N CYS A 86 -0.96 -8.83 -1.56
CA CYS A 86 -1.26 -7.79 -0.58
C CYS A 86 -1.19 -8.32 0.85
N LYS A 87 -1.72 -9.51 1.13
CA LYS A 87 -1.57 -10.16 2.44
C LYS A 87 -0.10 -10.32 2.83
N GLN A 88 0.73 -10.80 1.90
CA GLN A 88 2.17 -10.97 2.14
C GLN A 88 2.88 -9.63 2.38
N HIS A 89 2.48 -8.58 1.65
CA HIS A 89 3.00 -7.22 1.82
C HIS A 89 2.63 -6.63 3.19
N ASP A 90 1.36 -6.75 3.59
CA ASP A 90 0.86 -6.31 4.90
C ASP A 90 1.59 -6.99 6.05
N GLU A 91 1.79 -8.31 5.96
CA GLU A 91 2.57 -9.08 6.93
C GLU A 91 4.03 -8.59 7.00
N CYS A 92 4.67 -8.36 5.84
CA CYS A 92 6.04 -7.88 5.75
C CYS A 92 6.22 -6.49 6.40
N VAL A 93 5.34 -5.53 6.07
CA VAL A 93 5.43 -4.18 6.64
C VAL A 93 5.00 -4.12 8.10
N GLY A 94 4.15 -5.06 8.54
CA GLY A 94 3.78 -5.24 9.94
C GLY A 94 4.93 -5.76 10.81
N GLU A 95 5.79 -6.62 10.27
CA GLU A 95 7.01 -7.10 10.93
C GLU A 95 8.17 -6.11 10.87
N LYS A 96 8.28 -5.35 9.76
CA LYS A 96 9.32 -4.35 9.54
C LYS A 96 8.79 -2.94 9.75
N HIS A 97 8.63 -2.16 8.68
CA HIS A 97 7.97 -0.86 8.69
C HIS A 97 7.36 -0.55 7.32
N VAL A 98 6.42 0.39 7.29
CA VAL A 98 5.62 0.76 6.11
C VAL A 98 6.41 1.38 4.94
N LEU A 99 7.71 1.65 5.13
CA LEU A 99 8.62 2.22 4.13
C LEU A 99 9.75 1.23 3.75
N ASP A 100 9.66 -0.03 4.17
CA ASP A 100 10.71 -1.02 3.91
C ASP A 100 10.78 -1.35 2.42
N SER A 101 11.93 -1.06 1.81
CA SER A 101 12.10 -1.15 0.36
C SER A 101 12.10 -2.60 -0.15
N GLU A 102 12.47 -3.57 0.70
CA GLU A 102 12.40 -4.99 0.37
C GLU A 102 10.94 -5.45 0.30
N CYS A 103 10.10 -5.10 1.29
CA CYS A 103 8.66 -5.40 1.23
C CYS A 103 7.99 -4.83 -0.04
N HIS A 104 8.35 -3.61 -0.43
CA HIS A 104 7.81 -2.99 -1.63
C HIS A 104 8.33 -3.65 -2.92
N ALA A 105 9.61 -3.97 -3.01
CA ALA A 105 10.19 -4.65 -4.17
C ALA A 105 9.58 -6.04 -4.39
N ASP A 106 9.40 -6.81 -3.31
CA ASP A 106 8.78 -8.14 -3.35
C ASP A 106 7.30 -8.06 -3.76
N PHE A 107 6.58 -7.07 -3.26
CA PHE A 107 5.19 -6.83 -3.64
C PHE A 107 5.05 -6.54 -5.15
N LEU A 108 5.89 -5.65 -5.69
CA LEU A 108 5.90 -5.34 -7.13
C LEU A 108 6.21 -6.58 -7.98
N ALA A 109 7.20 -7.39 -7.56
CA ALA A 109 7.54 -8.63 -8.24
C ALA A 109 6.41 -9.67 -8.19
N CYS A 110 5.70 -9.77 -7.05
CA CYS A 110 4.54 -10.64 -6.89
C CYS A 110 3.43 -10.26 -7.89
N LEU A 111 3.08 -8.96 -7.96
CA LEU A 111 2.07 -8.47 -8.89
C LEU A 111 2.44 -8.69 -10.37
N ASP A 112 3.72 -8.59 -10.73
CA ASP A 112 4.18 -8.91 -12.08
C ASP A 112 4.00 -10.39 -12.43
N LEU A 113 4.22 -11.29 -11.48
CA LEU A 113 3.96 -12.73 -11.67
C LEU A 113 2.46 -13.01 -11.85
N VAL A 114 1.59 -12.33 -11.11
CA VAL A 114 0.13 -12.44 -11.26
C VAL A 114 -0.31 -11.96 -12.64
N MET A 115 0.25 -10.85 -13.14
CA MET A 115 -0.04 -10.38 -14.50
C MET A 115 0.42 -11.39 -15.57
N LEU A 116 1.52 -12.09 -15.35
CA LEU A 116 2.03 -13.13 -16.25
C LEU A 116 1.24 -14.44 -16.20
N SER A 117 0.55 -14.74 -15.08
CA SER A 117 -0.25 -15.97 -14.96
C SER A 117 -1.47 -15.95 -15.89
N GLY A 118 -1.94 -14.76 -16.29
CA GLY A 118 -3.14 -14.58 -17.10
C GLY A 118 -4.44 -14.78 -16.31
N SER A 119 -4.36 -14.84 -14.98
CA SER A 119 -5.51 -14.85 -14.07
C SER A 119 -6.38 -13.59 -14.27
N LYS A 120 -7.69 -13.73 -14.08
CA LYS A 120 -8.65 -12.62 -14.23
C LYS A 120 -9.02 -11.94 -12.90
N GLY A 121 -8.54 -12.48 -11.79
CA GLY A 121 -8.99 -12.14 -10.45
C GLY A 121 -10.42 -12.57 -10.15
N PHE A 122 -10.88 -12.28 -8.93
CA PHE A 122 -12.24 -12.63 -8.50
C PHE A 122 -13.31 -11.64 -8.99
N SER A 123 -12.92 -10.37 -9.16
CA SER A 123 -13.80 -9.24 -9.44
C SER A 123 -14.02 -9.00 -10.94
N LYS A 124 -15.25 -8.63 -11.31
CA LYS A 124 -15.57 -8.10 -12.65
C LYS A 124 -15.53 -6.58 -12.73
N GLU A 125 -15.75 -5.90 -11.61
CA GLU A 125 -15.80 -4.43 -11.52
C GLU A 125 -14.39 -3.83 -11.42
N CYS A 126 -13.50 -4.51 -10.73
CA CYS A 126 -12.09 -4.21 -10.54
C CYS A 126 -11.20 -5.26 -11.23
N PRO A 127 -11.06 -5.25 -12.57
CA PRO A 127 -10.21 -6.19 -13.27
C PRO A 127 -8.71 -5.93 -12.98
N TYR A 128 -7.88 -6.97 -13.10
CA TYR A 128 -6.42 -6.85 -12.93
C TYR A 128 -5.76 -5.77 -13.78
N SER A 129 -6.26 -5.53 -14.99
CA SER A 129 -5.77 -4.45 -15.87
C SER A 129 -5.95 -3.05 -15.27
N MET A 130 -6.76 -2.91 -14.24
CA MET A 130 -7.00 -1.67 -13.51
C MET A 130 -6.32 -1.71 -12.14
N VAL A 131 -6.62 -2.72 -11.31
CA VAL A 131 -6.16 -2.71 -9.92
C VAL A 131 -4.67 -2.93 -9.76
N ILE A 132 -4.04 -3.79 -10.59
CA ILE A 132 -2.61 -4.06 -10.46
C ILE A 132 -1.78 -2.81 -10.78
N PRO A 133 -2.02 -2.10 -11.90
CA PRO A 133 -1.38 -0.80 -12.14
C PRO A 133 -1.62 0.22 -11.02
N THR A 134 -2.85 0.32 -10.50
CA THR A 134 -3.17 1.21 -9.37
C THR A 134 -2.32 0.90 -8.13
N MET A 135 -2.21 -0.38 -7.76
CA MET A 135 -1.39 -0.83 -6.63
C MET A 135 0.10 -0.53 -6.84
N LYS A 136 0.64 -0.82 -8.03
CA LYS A 136 2.04 -0.53 -8.37
C LYS A 136 2.35 0.96 -8.28
N ASN A 137 1.49 1.80 -8.86
CA ASN A 137 1.62 3.25 -8.79
C ASN A 137 1.58 3.77 -7.35
N GLY A 138 0.70 3.22 -6.51
CA GLY A 138 0.58 3.58 -5.09
C GLY A 138 1.90 3.35 -4.34
N ILE A 139 2.50 2.17 -4.51
CA ILE A 139 3.75 1.80 -3.84
C ILE A 139 4.93 2.62 -4.36
N GLU A 140 5.05 2.83 -5.67
CA GLU A 140 6.10 3.67 -6.24
C GLU A 140 6.04 5.11 -5.71
N MET A 141 4.84 5.68 -5.59
CA MET A 141 4.66 6.99 -4.96
C MET A 141 5.12 6.98 -3.50
N THR A 142 4.72 5.98 -2.70
CA THR A 142 5.13 5.88 -1.30
C THR A 142 6.64 5.78 -1.13
N MET A 143 7.32 5.00 -1.98
CA MET A 143 8.78 4.91 -1.98
C MET A 143 9.43 6.27 -2.27
N MET A 144 8.94 7.01 -3.28
CA MET A 144 9.43 8.35 -3.59
C MET A 144 9.23 9.35 -2.44
N PHE A 145 8.09 9.29 -1.75
CA PHE A 145 7.84 10.15 -0.59
C PHE A 145 8.70 9.76 0.63
N GLY A 146 8.96 8.46 0.83
CA GLY A 146 9.88 7.96 1.85
C GLY A 146 11.28 8.51 1.64
N ASP A 147 11.81 8.41 0.43
CA ASP A 147 13.15 8.92 0.06
C ASP A 147 13.24 10.45 0.23
N LEU A 148 12.19 11.19 -0.18
CA LEU A 148 12.16 12.64 -0.04
C LEU A 148 12.11 13.10 1.43
N PHE A 149 11.24 12.49 2.24
CA PHE A 149 11.06 12.89 3.64
C PHE A 149 12.24 12.47 4.52
N MET A 150 12.82 11.29 4.26
CA MET A 150 14.03 10.85 4.95
C MET A 150 15.27 11.64 4.47
N GLY A 151 15.38 11.95 3.17
CA GLY A 151 16.45 12.81 2.64
C GLY A 151 16.37 14.28 3.03
N LEU A 152 15.20 14.76 3.51
CA LEU A 152 15.06 16.09 4.14
C LEU A 152 15.43 16.09 5.64
N SER A 153 15.49 14.91 6.28
CA SER A 153 15.89 14.77 7.68
C SER A 153 17.40 14.78 7.89
N ASP A 154 18.21 14.77 6.83
CA ASP A 154 19.68 14.92 6.89
C ASP A 154 20.14 16.32 7.39
N ASN A 155 19.24 17.21 7.81
CA ASN A 155 19.56 18.50 8.46
C ASN A 155 19.18 18.58 9.96
N MET A 156 18.83 17.46 10.60
CA MET A 156 18.60 17.41 12.05
C MET A 156 19.38 16.26 12.70
N ASP A 157 20.69 16.24 12.51
CA ASP A 157 21.62 15.43 13.29
C ASP A 157 22.37 16.33 14.30
N PRO A 158 22.45 15.92 15.58
CA PRO A 158 23.77 15.78 16.15
C PRO A 158 23.94 14.41 16.82
N GLY A 159 24.77 13.59 16.18
CA GLY A 159 25.56 12.54 16.79
C GLY A 159 24.85 11.21 17.00
N PHE A 160 24.99 10.31 16.03
CA PHE A 160 25.47 8.98 16.36
C PHE A 160 26.50 8.50 15.32
N GLY A 161 27.77 8.60 15.71
CA GLY A 161 28.88 8.06 14.93
C GLY A 161 28.93 6.53 14.98
N GLY A 162 29.55 5.97 13.95
CA GLY A 162 29.84 4.53 13.80
C GLY A 162 29.43 4.05 12.41
N ALA A 163 30.14 4.43 11.35
CA ALA A 163 31.28 3.68 10.84
C ALA A 163 30.98 2.18 10.73
N ASP A 164 30.58 1.72 9.55
CA ASP A 164 31.22 0.59 8.90
C ASP A 164 31.07 0.70 7.38
N ALA A 165 32.21 0.90 6.73
CA ALA A 165 32.37 0.84 5.30
C ALA A 165 32.21 -0.62 4.85
N VAL A 166 31.21 -0.91 4.02
CA VAL A 166 31.16 -2.19 3.30
C VAL A 166 31.82 -2.01 1.94
N PRO A 167 32.91 -2.74 1.63
CA PRO A 167 33.56 -2.67 0.33
C PRO A 167 32.69 -3.31 -0.75
N ALA A 168 32.57 -2.58 -1.86
CA ALA A 168 32.13 -3.12 -3.13
C ALA A 168 33.10 -4.22 -3.59
N ALA A 169 32.62 -5.47 -3.65
CA ALA A 169 33.26 -6.54 -4.40
C ALA A 169 32.18 -7.45 -4.99
N GLY A 170 31.97 -7.34 -6.30
CA GLY A 170 31.11 -8.25 -7.03
C GLY A 170 31.68 -9.67 -7.09
N LYS A 171 30.79 -10.65 -7.22
CA LYS A 171 30.87 -11.70 -8.25
C LYS A 171 29.55 -12.48 -8.35
N PRO A 172 29.22 -12.99 -9.55
CA PRO A 172 27.96 -13.67 -9.82
C PRO A 172 28.06 -15.16 -9.45
N HIS A 173 27.09 -15.67 -8.69
CA HIS A 173 26.94 -17.11 -8.50
C HIS A 173 25.80 -17.67 -9.36
N THR A 174 26.25 -18.37 -10.39
CA THR A 174 25.50 -19.18 -11.35
C THR A 174 24.64 -20.25 -10.68
N THR A 175 23.33 -20.24 -10.91
CA THR A 175 22.42 -21.35 -10.57
C THR A 175 21.84 -22.02 -11.81
N SER A 176 22.71 -22.36 -12.78
CA SER A 176 22.30 -23.07 -14.01
C SER A 176 22.47 -24.61 -13.96
N LYS A 177 22.90 -25.19 -12.82
CA LYS A 177 23.22 -26.63 -12.72
C LYS A 177 22.13 -27.52 -12.11
N ALA A 178 21.10 -26.97 -11.48
CA ALA A 178 20.03 -27.75 -10.85
C ALA A 178 18.96 -28.27 -11.85
N ARG A 179 18.71 -27.53 -12.95
CA ARG A 179 17.68 -27.90 -13.95
C ARG A 179 18.10 -29.07 -14.86
N LYS A 180 19.41 -29.31 -15.04
CA LYS A 180 19.92 -30.36 -15.95
C LYS A 180 19.88 -31.77 -15.35
N ARG A 181 19.73 -31.91 -14.03
CA ARG A 181 19.64 -33.22 -13.34
C ARG A 181 18.22 -33.80 -13.27
N ARG A 182 17.17 -32.95 -13.28
CA ARG A 182 15.77 -33.44 -13.28
C ARG A 182 15.32 -34.02 -14.63
N LEU A 183 15.85 -33.55 -15.76
CA LEU A 183 15.49 -34.11 -17.07
C LEU A 183 16.15 -35.46 -17.39
N ALA A 184 17.30 -35.79 -16.78
CA ALA A 184 17.97 -37.08 -17.01
C ALA A 184 17.30 -38.25 -16.26
N HIS A 185 16.59 -37.97 -15.15
CA HIS A 185 15.94 -39.01 -14.35
C HIS A 185 14.56 -39.42 -14.89
N THR A 186 13.87 -38.50 -15.58
CA THR A 186 12.54 -38.77 -16.19
C THR A 186 12.66 -39.48 -17.55
N ALA A 187 13.75 -39.26 -18.29
CA ALA A 187 14.00 -39.95 -19.57
C ALA A 187 14.37 -41.45 -19.39
N LYS A 188 14.97 -41.84 -18.25
CA LYS A 188 15.33 -43.25 -17.97
C LYS A 188 14.15 -44.13 -17.54
N ARG A 189 13.01 -43.57 -17.13
CA ARG A 189 11.82 -44.35 -16.75
C ARG A 189 10.86 -44.67 -17.91
N LYS A 190 11.02 -44.03 -19.07
CA LYS A 190 10.21 -44.29 -20.28
C LYS A 190 10.81 -45.31 -21.26
N ALA A 191 11.94 -45.94 -20.92
CA ALA A 191 12.57 -46.97 -21.75
C ALA A 191 12.51 -48.39 -21.12
N GLN A 192 11.71 -48.56 -20.06
CA GLN A 192 11.54 -49.85 -19.36
C GLN A 192 10.06 -50.15 -19.05
N GLN A 193 9.13 -49.55 -19.79
CA GLN A 193 7.71 -49.95 -19.87
C GLN A 193 7.32 -50.06 -21.33
#